data_AF-A0A852K602-F1
#
_entry.id   AF-A0A852K602-F1
#
_cell.length_a   1.000
_cell.length_b   1.000
_cell.length_c   1.000
_cell.angle_alpha   90.00
_cell.angle_beta   90.00
_cell.angle_gamma   90.00
#
_symmetry.space_group_name_H-M   'P 1'
#
loop_
_entity.id
_entity.type
_entity.pdbx_description
1 polymer ?
#
loop_
_entity_poly.entity_id
_entity_poly.type
_entity_poly.pdbx_seq_one_letter_code
_entity_poly.pdbx_strand_id
1 'polypeptide(L)'
;PQAYPDFWVLPLPAASPAVPQPSSLCSGHFGVVRLCRQRSTGAFYAAKFLRMRRGRPGAERAQVQREVSILRQLQHPNILRLHELFSSTAEVVLVLEL
;
A
#
# COMPACT_ATOMS: atom_id res chain seq x y z
N PRO A 1 -7.62 2.00 16.70
CA PRO A 1 -8.62 2.18 15.62
C PRO A 1 -8.07 1.65 14.29
N GLN A 2 -8.58 0.49 13.89
CA GLN A 2 -8.07 -0.37 12.83
C GLN A 2 -8.26 0.29 11.46
N ALA A 3 -7.19 0.87 10.90
CA ALA A 3 -7.26 1.66 9.67
C ALA A 3 -7.49 0.83 8.39
N TYR A 4 -7.45 -0.51 8.47
CA TYR A 4 -7.64 -1.41 7.34
C TYR A 4 -8.39 -2.67 7.83
N PRO A 5 -9.73 -2.77 7.62
CA PRO A 5 -10.56 -3.80 8.25
C PRO A 5 -10.15 -5.23 7.85
N ASP A 6 -9.70 -5.40 6.60
CA ASP A 6 -9.35 -6.70 6.00
C ASP A 6 -7.85 -6.96 5.84
N PHE A 7 -6.97 -6.03 6.26
CA PHE A 7 -5.52 -6.19 6.08
C PHE A 7 -4.75 -6.05 7.40
N TRP A 8 -3.87 -7.01 7.66
CA TRP A 8 -2.82 -6.88 8.66
C TRP A 8 -1.61 -6.17 8.04
N VAL A 9 -1.39 -4.92 8.42
CA VAL A 9 -0.15 -4.19 8.07
C VAL A 9 0.95 -4.71 8.98
N LEU A 10 2.00 -5.30 8.41
CA LEU A 10 3.13 -5.82 9.16
C LEU A 10 4.14 -4.66 9.44
N PRO A 11 4.86 -4.67 10.57
CA PRO A 11 5.08 -5.80 11.49
C PRO A 11 3.96 -5.99 12.53
N LEU A 12 3.51 -7.24 12.72
CA LEU A 12 2.69 -7.64 13.87
C LEU A 12 3.55 -7.57 15.14
N PRO A 13 3.03 -7.16 16.32
CA PRO A 13 3.80 -7.19 17.56
C PRO A 13 4.24 -8.62 17.92
N ALA A 14 5.52 -8.90 17.71
CA ALA A 14 6.45 -9.83 18.39
C ALA A 14 5.96 -11.18 18.96
N ALA A 15 4.90 -11.81 18.45
CA ALA A 15 4.41 -13.10 18.99
C ALA A 15 4.70 -14.34 18.11
N SER A 16 5.53 -14.25 17.06
CA SER A 16 5.91 -15.43 16.30
C SER A 16 7.34 -15.36 15.74
N PRO A 17 8.28 -16.21 16.22
CA PRO A 17 9.67 -16.23 15.76
C PRO A 17 9.84 -16.76 14.32
N ALA A 18 8.78 -17.21 13.67
CA ALA A 18 8.81 -17.81 12.33
C ALA A 18 8.40 -16.85 11.19
N VAL A 19 8.05 -15.60 11.48
CA VAL A 19 7.65 -14.64 10.44
C VAL A 19 8.82 -13.66 10.18
N PRO A 20 9.43 -13.66 8.99
CA PRO A 20 10.42 -12.64 8.66
C PRO A 20 9.77 -11.27 8.81
N GLN A 21 10.33 -10.45 9.69
CA GLN A 21 9.79 -9.11 9.92
C GLN A 21 9.92 -8.34 8.61
N PRO A 22 8.82 -7.86 8.00
CA PRO A 22 8.95 -6.99 6.86
C PRO A 22 9.36 -5.63 7.41
N SER A 23 10.67 -5.44 7.56
CA SER A 23 11.30 -4.15 7.47
C SER A 23 10.68 -3.45 6.25
N SER A 24 10.27 -2.20 6.40
CA SER A 24 9.69 -1.39 5.31
C SER A 24 10.38 -1.73 3.99
N LEU A 25 9.65 -2.42 3.09
CA LEU A 25 10.27 -3.09 1.94
C LEU A 25 11.04 -2.08 1.09
N CYS A 26 10.48 -0.87 0.97
CA CYS A 26 11.11 0.28 0.33
C CYS A 26 10.59 1.57 0.97
N SER A 27 11.50 2.51 1.25
CA SER A 27 11.19 3.92 1.51
C SER A 27 11.71 4.73 0.33
N GLY A 28 10.80 5.22 -0.51
CA GLY A 28 11.15 5.99 -1.70
C GLY A 28 10.66 7.44 -1.63
N HIS A 29 11.02 8.23 -2.65
CA HIS A 29 10.49 9.59 -2.85
C HIS A 29 8.95 9.64 -2.88
N PHE A 30 8.32 8.53 -3.26
CA PHE A 30 6.87 8.36 -3.42
C PHE A 30 6.20 7.73 -2.18
N GLY A 31 6.86 7.69 -1.04
CA GLY A 31 6.29 7.16 0.21
C GLY A 31 6.82 5.78 0.61
N VAL A 32 6.10 5.11 1.51
CA VAL A 32 6.55 3.90 2.19
C VAL A 32 5.76 2.70 1.69
N VAL A 33 6.43 1.62 1.29
CA VAL A 33 5.77 0.35 0.94
C VAL A 33 5.91 -0.63 2.12
N ARG A 34 4.80 -1.24 2.54
CA ARG A 34 4.78 -2.26 3.58
C ARG A 34 4.10 -3.53 3.09
N LEU A 35 4.59 -4.67 3.56
CA LEU A 35 3.92 -5.94 3.34
C LEU A 35 2.65 -6.00 4.20
N CYS A 36 1.54 -6.39 3.59
CA CYS A 36 0.26 -6.58 4.25
C CYS A 36 -0.25 -7.99 3.97
N ARG A 37 -1.02 -8.54 4.89
CA ARG A 37 -1.66 -9.84 4.73
C ARG A 37 -3.17 -9.68 4.79
N GLN A 38 -3.88 -10.17 3.78
CA GLN A 38 -5.34 -10.13 3.79
C GLN A 38 -5.87 -11.16 4.80
N ARG A 39 -6.85 -10.75 5.61
CA ARG A 39 -7.41 -11.55 6.71
C ARG A 39 -8.26 -12.71 6.21
N SER A 40 -9.03 -12.47 5.15
CA SER A 40 -9.95 -13.44 4.56
C SER A 40 -9.23 -14.58 3.82
N THR A 41 -8.22 -14.26 3.02
CA THR A 41 -7.53 -15.24 2.16
C THR A 41 -6.19 -15.69 2.71
N GLY A 42 -5.59 -14.91 3.62
CA GLY A 42 -4.24 -15.14 4.10
C GLY A 42 -3.13 -14.79 3.09
N ALA A 43 -3.48 -14.27 1.90
CA ALA A 43 -2.53 -13.90 0.86
C ALA A 43 -1.75 -12.62 1.22
N PHE A 44 -0.55 -12.50 0.65
CA PHE A 44 0.34 -11.36 0.86
C PHE A 44 0.15 -10.31 -0.24
N TYR A 45 0.18 -9.04 0.18
CA TYR A 45 -0.02 -7.86 -0.65
C TYR A 45 1.00 -6.79 -0.30
N ALA A 46 1.31 -5.91 -1.24
CA ALA A 46 2.12 -4.72 -0.97
C ALA A 46 1.20 -3.50 -0.77
N ALA A 47 1.29 -2.81 0.37
CA ALA A 47 0.60 -1.56 0.62
C ALA A 47 1.56 -0.37 0.48
N LYS A 48 1.34 0.46 -0.53
CA LYS A 48 2.12 1.69 -0.77
C LYS A 48 1.39 2.89 -0.19
N PHE A 49 2.00 3.50 0.83
CA PHE A 49 1.49 4.67 1.55
C PHE A 49 2.07 5.96 0.97
N LEU A 50 1.22 6.73 0.30
CA LEU A 50 1.51 8.06 -0.26
C LEU A 50 0.95 9.12 0.68
N ARG A 51 1.82 9.95 1.27
CA ARG A 51 1.38 11.07 2.12
C ARG A 51 1.04 12.28 1.26
N MET A 52 -0.11 12.90 1.50
CA MET A 52 -0.46 14.20 0.93
C MET A 52 0.01 15.31 1.88
N ARG A 53 0.93 16.16 1.44
CA ARG A 53 1.37 17.36 2.17
C ARG A 53 0.37 18.48 1.98
N ARG A 54 -0.04 19.08 3.10
CA ARG A 54 -1.02 20.18 3.17
C ARG A 54 -0.64 21.44 2.36
N GLY A 55 0.62 21.59 1.94
CA GLY A 55 1.12 22.79 1.26
C GLY A 55 1.11 22.76 -0.28
N ARG A 56 0.91 21.60 -0.93
CA ARG A 56 0.86 21.50 -2.42
C ARG A 56 -0.19 20.48 -2.90
N PRO A 57 -1.46 20.60 -2.48
CA PRO A 57 -2.48 19.57 -2.70
C PRO A 57 -2.76 19.24 -4.17
N GLY A 58 -2.56 20.18 -5.10
CA GLY A 58 -2.85 19.95 -6.52
C GLY A 58 -1.85 19.02 -7.24
N ALA A 59 -0.56 19.22 -7.03
CA ALA A 59 0.49 18.48 -7.74
C ALA A 59 0.61 17.03 -7.27
N GLU A 60 0.54 16.80 -5.95
CA GLU A 60 0.60 15.46 -5.36
C GLU A 60 -0.65 14.65 -5.72
N ARG A 61 -1.85 15.25 -5.69
CA ARG A 61 -3.08 14.56 -6.12
C ARG A 61 -3.00 14.14 -7.58
N ALA A 62 -2.53 15.01 -8.47
CA ALA A 62 -2.37 14.67 -9.89
C ALA A 62 -1.34 13.53 -10.08
N GLN A 63 -0.28 13.50 -9.28
CA GLN A 63 0.71 12.43 -9.32
C GLN A 63 0.14 11.09 -8.84
N VAL A 64 -0.58 11.08 -7.71
CA VAL A 64 -1.25 9.88 -7.21
C VAL A 64 -2.30 9.39 -8.21
N GLN A 65 -3.10 10.28 -8.79
CA GLN A 65 -4.10 9.93 -9.80
C GLN A 65 -3.45 9.31 -11.04
N ARG A 66 -2.33 9.86 -11.51
CA ARG A 66 -1.56 9.25 -12.61
C ARG A 66 -1.11 7.85 -12.26
N GLU A 67 -0.55 7.66 -11.08
CA GLU A 67 -0.03 6.36 -10.64
C GLU A 67 -1.14 5.31 -10.54
N VAL A 68 -2.29 5.68 -9.95
CA VAL A 68 -3.49 4.82 -9.90
C VAL A 68 -4.01 4.52 -11.29
N SER A 69 -4.05 5.51 -12.19
CA SER A 69 -4.54 5.31 -13.56
C SER A 69 -3.66 4.35 -14.35
N ILE A 70 -2.33 4.46 -14.21
CA ILE A 70 -1.36 3.55 -14.81
C ILE A 70 -1.56 2.13 -14.25
N LEU A 71 -1.62 1.97 -12.93
CA LEU A 71 -1.80 0.67 -12.29
C LEU A 71 -3.16 0.02 -12.60
N ARG A 72 -4.20 0.81 -12.88
CA ARG A 72 -5.51 0.29 -13.33
C ARG A 72 -5.51 -0.19 -14.78
N GLN A 73 -4.69 0.44 -15.63
CA GLN A 73 -4.56 0.07 -17.04
C GLN A 73 -3.61 -1.11 -17.25
N LEU A 74 -2.69 -1.34 -16.31
CA LEU A 74 -1.75 -2.45 -16.34
C LEU A 74 -2.40 -3.73 -15.81
N GLN A 75 -2.88 -4.56 -16.74
CA GLN A 75 -3.28 -5.94 -16.46
C GLN A 75 -2.37 -6.88 -17.23
N HIS A 76 -1.33 -7.36 -16.55
CA HIS A 76 -0.36 -8.28 -17.14
C HIS A 76 0.10 -9.27 -16.07
N PRO A 77 0.27 -10.57 -16.40
CA PRO A 77 0.64 -11.61 -15.42
C PRO A 77 1.98 -11.37 -14.70
N ASN A 78 2.85 -10.53 -15.25
CA ASN A 78 4.15 -10.18 -14.67
C ASN A 78 4.21 -8.75 -14.09
N ILE A 79 3.08 -8.06 -13.94
CA ILE A 79 3.02 -6.70 -13.42
C ILE A 79 2.10 -6.66 -12.21
N LEU A 80 2.55 -6.01 -11.14
CA LEU A 80 1.79 -5.85 -9.90
C LEU A 80 0.42 -5.23 -10.20
N ARG A 81 -0.65 -5.97 -9.90
CA ARG A 81 -2.03 -5.54 -10.11
C ARG A 81 -2.52 -4.76 -8.91
N LEU A 82 -3.23 -3.66 -9.15
CA LEU A 82 -3.93 -2.95 -8.07
C LEU A 82 -5.11 -3.80 -7.59
N HIS A 83 -5.03 -4.28 -6.35
CA HIS A 83 -6.11 -5.01 -5.68
C HIS A 83 -7.15 -4.04 -5.13
N GLU A 84 -6.70 -3.12 -4.26
CA GLU A 84 -7.55 -2.15 -3.57
C GLU A 84 -6.88 -0.79 -3.45
N LEU A 85 -7.71 0.26 -3.35
CA LEU A 85 -7.28 1.64 -3.18
C LEU A 85 -8.00 2.25 -1.98
N PHE A 86 -7.23 2.78 -1.04
CA PHE A 86 -7.74 3.56 0.07
C PHE A 86 -7.27 4.99 -0.05
N SER A 87 -8.19 5.95 -0.09
CA SER A 87 -7.85 7.37 -0.09
C SER A 87 -8.43 8.05 1.14
N SER A 88 -7.57 8.73 1.90
CA SER A 88 -7.93 9.58 3.02
C SER A 88 -7.59 11.04 2.71
N THR A 89 -7.97 11.96 3.59
CA THR A 89 -7.72 13.40 3.42
C THR A 89 -6.24 13.77 3.51
N ALA A 90 -5.42 12.94 4.16
CA ALA A 90 -4.00 13.17 4.39
C ALA A 90 -3.07 12.13 3.73
N GLU A 91 -3.59 11.00 3.28
CA GLU A 91 -2.79 9.92 2.70
C GLU A 91 -3.60 9.05 1.74
N VAL A 92 -2.93 8.38 0.82
CA VAL A 92 -3.50 7.38 -0.09
C VAL A 92 -2.68 6.11 0.04
N VAL A 93 -3.37 4.98 0.13
CA VAL A 93 -2.77 3.65 0.23
C VAL A 93 -3.21 2.82 -0.96
N LEU A 94 -2.23 2.31 -1.71
CA LEU A 94 -2.47 1.39 -2.83
C LEU A 94 -2.11 -0.02 -2.35
N VAL A 95 -3.06 -0.94 -2.43
CA VAL A 95 -2.84 -2.36 -2.16
C VAL A 95 -2.61 -3.06 -3.50
N LEU A 96 -1.43 -3.64 -3.67
CA LEU A 96 -1.02 -4.35 -4.87
C LEU A 96 -0.87 -5.85 -4.60
N GLU A 97 -1.25 -6.66 -5.58
CA GLU A 97 -1.05 -8.12 -5.59
C GLU A 97 0.42 -8.42 -5.88
N LEU A 98 1.00 -9.36 -5.12
CA LEU A 98 2.38 -9.85 -5.25
C LEU A 98 2.47 -11.11 -6.11
#